data_AF-A0A0B2VUC9-F1
#
_entry.id   AF-A0A0B2VUC9-F1
#
_cell.length_a   1.000
_cell.length_b   1.000
_cell.length_c   1.000
_cell.angle_alpha   90.00
_cell.angle_beta   90.00
_cell.angle_gamma   90.00
#
_symmetry.space_group_name_H-M   'P 1'
#
loop_
_entity.id
_entity.type
_entity.pdbx_description
1 polymer ?
#
loop_
_entity_poly.entity_id
_entity_poly.type
_entity_poly.pdbx_seq_one_letter_code
_entity_poly.pdbx_strand_id
1 'polypeptide(L)'
;MEADKTVSTQLEVSEITTAFQTQIVPMPICRYEILNGGPSGELLQYAVIGQQVYHKWTCDSETVNTFCAVVHSCFVDDGNGDKVKILNEEGCALDKYLLNNLEYPTDLMAGQEAHVYKYADRSQLFYQCQIRITIKEPGAECERPKCTDPQGFGAVKETGEKSPIRPTAALRLLKKRAADYDNTMDVRTGINTIDITDQPMPEELTLHFLRYNGLISDGVCVSPSGFIALLGIALLIVAIGLFLFTRSPSSKL
;
A
#
# COMPACT_ATOMS: atom_id res chain seq x y z
N MET A 1 -10.67 55.49 64.44
CA MET A 1 -11.60 54.81 63.53
C MET A 1 -11.01 54.93 62.15
N GLU A 2 -10.32 53.89 61.68
CA GLU A 2 -9.82 53.83 60.31
C GLU A 2 -10.94 53.32 59.42
N ALA A 3 -11.24 54.06 58.35
CA ALA A 3 -12.28 53.71 57.39
C ALA A 3 -11.65 52.92 56.25
N ASP A 4 -11.92 51.62 56.20
CA ASP A 4 -11.54 50.78 55.08
C ASP A 4 -12.50 51.05 53.92
N LYS A 5 -11.98 51.59 52.82
CA LYS A 5 -12.76 51.93 51.62
C LYS A 5 -12.41 50.93 50.53
N THR A 6 -13.22 49.88 50.43
CA THR A 6 -13.11 48.88 49.37
C THR A 6 -13.56 49.47 48.04
N VAL A 7 -12.67 49.41 47.05
CA VAL A 7 -12.93 49.79 45.65
C VAL A 7 -13.32 48.53 44.90
N SER A 8 -14.60 48.38 44.57
CA SER A 8 -15.07 47.31 43.69
C SER A 8 -14.90 47.72 42.23
N THR A 9 -13.85 47.21 41.57
CA THR A 9 -13.75 47.31 40.12
C THR A 9 -14.63 46.21 39.49
N GLN A 10 -15.62 46.64 38.71
CA GLN A 10 -16.41 45.74 37.87
C GLN A 10 -15.55 45.38 36.67
N LEU A 11 -14.79 44.29 36.75
CA LEU A 11 -14.13 43.70 35.59
C LEU A 11 -15.16 42.83 34.85
N GLU A 12 -15.78 43.37 33.81
CA GLU A 12 -16.38 42.54 32.76
C GLU A 12 -15.25 41.83 32.01
N VAL A 13 -14.92 40.63 32.48
CA VAL A 13 -14.08 39.70 31.73
C VAL A 13 -14.97 39.15 30.62
N SER A 14 -14.85 39.72 29.42
CA SER A 14 -15.42 39.09 28.23
C SER A 14 -14.80 37.70 28.11
N GLU A 15 -15.60 36.65 28.31
CA GLU A 15 -15.19 35.29 28.03
C GLU A 15 -14.77 35.21 26.56
N ILE A 16 -13.47 35.02 26.31
CA ILE A 16 -12.97 34.73 24.97
C ILE A 16 -13.70 33.47 24.52
N THR A 17 -14.60 33.61 23.56
CA THR A 17 -15.22 32.48 22.88
C THR A 17 -14.11 31.75 22.13
N THR A 18 -13.58 30.67 22.71
CA THR A 18 -12.75 29.71 22.00
C THR A 18 -13.60 29.08 20.92
N ALA A 19 -13.58 29.67 19.73
CA ALA A 19 -14.06 29.01 18.53
C ALA A 19 -13.14 27.80 18.30
N PHE A 20 -13.60 26.61 18.70
CA PHE A 20 -12.97 25.36 18.30
C PHE A 20 -13.12 25.26 16.78
N GLN A 21 -12.10 25.73 16.06
CA GLN A 21 -12.03 25.54 14.63
C GLN A 21 -11.67 24.07 14.39
N THR A 22 -12.69 23.24 14.22
CA THR A 22 -12.52 21.86 13.76
C THR A 22 -12.05 21.92 12.30
N GLN A 23 -10.75 22.10 12.11
CA GLN A 23 -10.15 21.92 10.80
C GLN A 23 -10.20 20.44 10.48
N ILE A 24 -11.06 20.07 9.51
CA ILE A 24 -11.13 18.71 9.00
C ILE A 24 -9.84 18.49 8.20
N VAL A 25 -8.84 17.88 8.84
CA VAL A 25 -7.60 17.50 8.17
C VAL A 25 -7.83 16.14 7.49
N PRO A 26 -7.57 16.01 6.17
CA PRO A 26 -7.75 14.74 5.48
C PRO A 26 -6.79 13.68 6.04
N MET A 27 -7.26 12.43 6.16
CA MET A 27 -6.43 11.32 6.59
C MET A 27 -5.37 10.98 5.52
N PRO A 28 -4.16 10.55 5.93
CA PRO A 28 -3.11 10.17 5.00
C PRO A 28 -3.45 8.92 4.20
N ILE A 29 -2.86 8.79 3.01
CA ILE A 29 -2.98 7.61 2.16
C ILE A 29 -1.75 6.73 2.36
N CYS A 30 -1.96 5.51 2.86
CA CYS A 30 -0.88 4.57 3.12
C CYS A 30 -0.74 3.50 2.03
N ARG A 31 0.50 3.06 1.81
CA ARG A 31 0.88 2.00 0.87
C ARG A 31 1.88 1.05 1.52
N TYR A 32 1.87 -0.18 1.02
CA TYR A 32 2.80 -1.22 1.43
C TYR A 32 3.45 -1.81 0.18
N GLU A 33 4.78 -1.74 0.15
CA GLU A 33 5.62 -2.13 -0.97
C GLU A 33 6.70 -3.12 -0.52
N ILE A 34 7.07 -4.05 -1.40
CA ILE A 34 8.18 -4.97 -1.19
C ILE A 34 9.24 -4.62 -2.24
N LEU A 35 10.43 -4.26 -1.79
CA LEU A 35 11.53 -3.79 -2.61
C LEU A 35 12.68 -4.79 -2.65
N ASN A 36 13.47 -4.74 -3.71
CA ASN A 36 14.65 -5.57 -3.86
C ASN A 36 15.82 -5.08 -2.98
N GLY A 37 16.29 -5.94 -2.07
CA GLY A 37 17.40 -5.61 -1.18
C GLY A 37 17.00 -4.64 -0.06
N GLY A 38 17.13 -3.33 -0.32
CA GLY A 38 17.06 -2.27 0.70
C GLY A 38 15.95 -1.22 0.48
N PRO A 39 15.93 -0.14 1.29
CA PRO A 39 14.86 0.87 1.33
C PRO A 39 14.70 1.72 0.06
N SER A 40 15.75 1.76 -0.79
CA SER A 40 15.78 2.44 -2.09
C SER A 40 15.76 1.46 -3.26
N GLY A 41 15.43 0.19 -3.00
CA GLY A 41 15.33 -0.84 -4.04
C GLY A 41 14.17 -0.64 -4.99
N GLU A 42 14.17 -1.39 -6.08
CA GLU A 42 13.07 -1.45 -7.04
C GLU A 42 11.91 -2.29 -6.51
N LEU A 43 10.68 -1.95 -6.91
CA LEU A 43 9.47 -2.71 -6.55
C LEU A 43 9.52 -4.13 -7.14
N LEU A 44 9.35 -5.14 -6.29
CA LEU A 44 9.36 -6.54 -6.71
C LEU A 44 7.96 -7.08 -6.96
N GLN A 45 7.76 -7.64 -8.15
CA GLN A 45 6.57 -8.46 -8.47
C GLN A 45 6.84 -9.96 -8.33
N TYR A 46 8.09 -10.35 -8.57
CA TYR A 46 8.57 -11.73 -8.52
C TYR A 46 9.85 -11.78 -7.69
N ALA A 47 9.98 -12.80 -6.86
CA ALA A 47 11.22 -13.03 -6.11
C ALA A 47 11.52 -14.52 -5.97
N VAL A 48 12.79 -14.84 -5.78
CA VAL A 48 13.26 -16.21 -5.54
C VAL A 48 13.27 -16.48 -4.04
N ILE A 49 12.99 -17.71 -3.62
CA ILE A 49 13.08 -18.11 -2.21
C ILE A 49 14.48 -17.80 -1.66
N GLY A 50 14.54 -17.21 -0.46
CA GLY A 50 15.78 -16.81 0.19
C GLY A 50 16.39 -15.51 -0.35
N GLN A 51 15.78 -14.87 -1.35
CA GLN A 51 16.18 -13.53 -1.79
C GLN A 51 15.94 -12.52 -0.66
N GLN A 52 16.90 -11.62 -0.45
CA GLN A 52 16.78 -10.51 0.49
C GLN A 52 15.87 -9.42 -0.09
N VAL A 53 14.87 -9.01 0.69
CA VAL A 53 13.88 -8.01 0.31
C VAL A 53 13.65 -7.03 1.46
N TYR A 54 13.13 -5.86 1.11
CA TYR A 54 12.79 -4.81 2.06
C TYR A 54 11.29 -4.55 2.05
N HIS A 55 10.64 -4.77 3.18
CA HIS A 55 9.24 -4.41 3.38
C HIS A 55 9.15 -2.94 3.76
N LYS A 56 8.36 -2.15 3.02
CA LYS A 56 8.24 -0.70 3.21
C LYS A 56 6.77 -0.30 3.34
N TRP A 57 6.44 0.31 4.47
CA TRP A 57 5.16 0.98 4.69
C TRP A 57 5.38 2.48 4.60
N THR A 58 4.56 3.16 3.82
CA THR A 58 4.68 4.62 3.62
C THR A 58 3.29 5.24 3.59
N CYS A 59 3.11 6.32 4.34
CA CYS A 59 1.89 7.11 4.36
C CYS A 59 2.17 8.52 3.86
N ASP A 60 1.35 9.01 2.93
CA ASP A 60 1.45 10.37 2.40
C ASP A 60 0.33 11.23 2.98
N SER A 61 0.68 12.39 3.55
CA SER A 61 -0.26 13.41 4.03
C SER A 61 -0.01 14.76 3.33
N GLU A 62 -1.07 15.54 3.17
CA GLU A 62 -0.96 16.93 2.68
C GLU A 62 -0.32 17.86 3.72
N THR A 63 -0.49 17.53 5.01
CA THR A 63 0.07 18.28 6.13
C THR A 63 1.38 17.66 6.60
N VAL A 64 2.37 18.49 6.90
CA VAL A 64 3.68 18.06 7.40
C VAL A 64 3.67 17.98 8.93
N ASN A 65 4.27 16.93 9.50
CA ASN A 65 4.44 16.74 10.95
C ASN A 65 3.15 16.73 11.79
N THR A 66 2.01 16.37 11.18
CA THR A 66 0.71 16.30 11.89
C THR A 66 0.33 14.87 12.26
N PHE A 67 0.86 13.87 11.56
CA PHE A 67 0.48 12.48 11.71
C PHE A 67 1.67 11.60 12.05
N CYS A 68 1.40 10.58 12.84
CA CYS A 68 2.29 9.47 13.13
C CYS A 68 1.65 8.18 12.60
N ALA A 69 2.42 7.38 11.88
CA ALA A 69 2.00 6.07 11.41
C ALA A 69 2.70 4.97 12.20
N VAL A 70 1.91 4.03 12.72
CA VAL A 70 2.40 2.83 13.39
C VAL A 70 1.74 1.62 12.73
N VAL A 71 2.55 0.68 12.26
CA VAL A 71 2.03 -0.60 11.75
C VAL A 71 1.51 -1.40 12.96
N HIS A 72 0.21 -1.71 12.94
CA HIS A 72 -0.50 -2.32 14.06
C HIS A 72 -0.43 -3.85 13.95
N SER A 73 -1.16 -4.43 13.00
CA SER A 73 -1.23 -5.88 12.82
C SER A 73 -1.03 -6.25 11.36
N CYS A 74 -0.41 -7.41 11.11
CA CYS A 74 -0.16 -7.92 9.76
C CYS A 74 -0.40 -9.42 9.71
N PHE A 75 -1.00 -9.87 8.62
CA PHE A 75 -1.16 -11.28 8.31
C PHE A 75 -0.81 -11.56 6.85
N VAL A 76 -0.40 -12.80 6.61
CA VAL A 76 -0.11 -13.34 5.28
C VAL A 76 -1.18 -14.35 4.93
N ASP A 77 -1.78 -14.17 3.76
CA ASP A 77 -2.85 -14.99 3.22
C ASP A 77 -2.30 -15.76 2.00
N ASP A 78 -2.61 -17.06 1.96
CA ASP A 78 -2.22 -17.98 0.90
C ASP A 78 -3.17 -17.93 -0.32
N GLY A 79 -4.21 -17.08 -0.24
CA GLY A 79 -5.26 -16.92 -1.25
C GLY A 79 -6.42 -17.92 -1.12
N ASN A 80 -6.29 -18.92 -0.25
CA ASN A 80 -7.31 -19.92 0.05
C ASN A 80 -8.01 -19.67 1.40
N GLY A 81 -7.70 -18.54 2.05
CA GLY A 81 -8.27 -18.13 3.32
C GLY A 81 -7.52 -18.64 4.55
N ASP A 82 -6.39 -19.34 4.36
CA ASP A 82 -5.47 -19.63 5.45
C ASP A 82 -4.62 -18.39 5.73
N LYS A 83 -4.73 -17.87 6.95
CA LYS A 83 -4.02 -16.65 7.37
C LYS A 83 -3.01 -16.97 8.47
N VAL A 84 -1.84 -16.40 8.35
CA VAL A 84 -0.79 -16.48 9.36
C VAL A 84 -0.47 -15.08 9.86
N LYS A 85 -0.64 -14.84 11.16
CA LYS A 85 -0.32 -13.56 11.80
C LYS A 85 1.18 -13.43 11.96
N ILE A 86 1.77 -12.36 11.41
CA ILE A 86 3.21 -12.08 11.44
C ILE A 86 3.58 -10.92 12.37
N LEU A 87 2.66 -9.97 12.58
CA LEU A 87 2.75 -8.93 13.61
C LEU A 87 1.55 -9.04 14.56
N ASN A 88 1.76 -8.80 15.85
CA ASN A 88 0.71 -8.77 16.87
C ASN A 88 -0.19 -7.51 16.73
N GLU A 89 -0.97 -7.13 17.75
CA GLU A 89 -1.77 -5.89 17.70
C GLU A 89 -0.94 -4.67 18.07
N GLU A 90 0.16 -4.88 18.79
CA GLU A 90 1.05 -3.82 19.22
C GLU A 90 2.06 -3.38 18.14
N GLY A 91 2.11 -4.05 16.99
CA GLY A 91 3.09 -3.77 15.93
C GLY A 91 4.43 -4.50 16.07
N CYS A 92 4.49 -5.52 16.93
CA CYS A 92 5.67 -6.33 17.17
C CYS A 92 5.68 -7.62 16.35
N ALA A 93 6.86 -7.99 15.89
CA ALA A 93 7.04 -9.22 15.14
C ALA A 93 6.84 -10.45 16.01
N LEU A 94 6.23 -11.48 15.41
CA LEU A 94 5.99 -12.76 16.06
C LEU A 94 7.03 -13.81 15.69
N ASP A 95 7.64 -13.71 14.51
CA ASP A 95 8.59 -14.70 14.00
C ASP A 95 9.78 -14.06 13.29
N LYS A 96 10.96 -14.22 13.91
CA LYS A 96 12.25 -13.73 13.41
C LYS A 96 12.59 -14.17 11.99
N TYR A 97 12.13 -15.35 11.56
CA TYR A 97 12.46 -15.89 10.24
C TYR A 97 11.56 -15.33 9.13
N LEU A 98 10.39 -14.81 9.48
CA LEU A 98 9.46 -14.22 8.52
C LEU A 98 9.63 -12.71 8.43
N LEU A 99 9.74 -12.03 9.56
CA LEU A 99 9.89 -10.58 9.65
C LEU A 99 10.44 -10.21 11.03
N ASN A 100 11.42 -9.32 11.09
CA ASN A 100 11.91 -8.78 12.36
C ASN A 100 11.04 -7.59 12.83
N ASN A 101 11.33 -7.09 14.04
CA ASN A 101 10.71 -5.87 14.53
C ASN A 101 10.96 -4.71 13.59
N LEU A 102 9.91 -3.94 13.28
CA LEU A 102 9.97 -2.89 12.28
C LEU A 102 10.80 -1.69 12.74
N GLU A 103 11.57 -1.14 11.82
CA GLU A 103 12.26 0.13 12.01
C GLU A 103 11.41 1.28 11.47
N TYR A 104 11.50 2.44 12.12
CA TYR A 104 10.73 3.62 11.73
C TYR A 104 11.67 4.80 11.43
N PRO A 105 12.19 4.91 10.19
CA PRO A 105 13.09 5.99 9.80
C PRO A 105 12.45 7.38 9.87
N THR A 106 11.13 7.46 9.67
CA THR A 106 10.38 8.72 9.74
C THR A 106 9.02 8.53 10.42
N ASP A 107 8.29 9.61 10.68
CA ASP A 107 6.97 9.57 11.33
C ASP A 107 5.90 8.85 10.50
N LEU A 108 6.06 8.82 9.18
CA LEU A 108 5.11 8.23 8.24
C LEU A 108 5.69 7.07 7.42
N MET A 109 6.87 6.58 7.79
CA MET A 109 7.50 5.44 7.15
C MET A 109 7.97 4.41 8.17
N ALA A 110 7.71 3.15 7.85
CA ALA A 110 8.26 2.00 8.53
C ALA A 110 8.91 1.09 7.49
N GLY A 111 9.92 0.33 7.89
CA GLY A 111 10.44 -0.71 7.03
C GLY A 111 11.32 -1.71 7.74
N GLN A 112 11.53 -2.84 7.07
CA GLN A 112 12.28 -3.95 7.62
C GLN A 112 12.85 -4.85 6.52
N GLU A 113 14.10 -5.27 6.69
CA GLU A 113 14.72 -6.31 5.87
C GLU A 113 14.23 -7.71 6.27
N ALA A 114 13.93 -8.53 5.27
CA ALA A 114 13.51 -9.92 5.42
C ALA A 114 13.98 -10.78 4.25
N HIS A 115 13.75 -12.09 4.34
CA HIS A 115 14.01 -13.03 3.26
C HIS A 115 12.70 -13.59 2.72
N VAL A 116 12.65 -13.80 1.41
CA VAL A 116 11.45 -14.35 0.76
C VAL A 116 11.27 -15.80 1.16
N TYR A 117 10.05 -16.13 1.59
CA TYR A 117 9.59 -17.48 1.91
C TYR A 117 8.34 -17.79 1.09
N LYS A 118 7.91 -19.05 1.08
CA LYS A 118 6.64 -19.47 0.48
C LYS A 118 5.98 -20.57 1.29
N TYR A 119 4.68 -20.80 1.05
CA TYR A 119 4.03 -22.04 1.44
C TYR A 119 4.38 -23.15 0.45
N ALA A 120 4.36 -24.42 0.88
CA ALA A 120 4.76 -25.55 0.03
C ALA A 120 3.99 -25.61 -1.30
N ASP A 121 2.68 -25.36 -1.25
CA ASP A 121 1.76 -25.54 -2.39
C ASP A 121 1.31 -24.22 -3.03
N ARG A 122 1.86 -23.07 -2.61
CA ARG A 122 1.45 -21.75 -3.09
C ARG A 122 2.65 -20.93 -3.54
N SER A 123 2.54 -20.38 -4.75
CA SER A 123 3.55 -19.50 -5.35
C SER A 123 3.24 -18.02 -5.17
N GLN A 124 2.12 -17.65 -4.54
CA GLN A 124 1.74 -16.26 -4.32
C GLN A 124 1.42 -16.04 -2.84
N LEU A 125 1.96 -14.95 -2.28
CA LEU A 125 1.69 -14.52 -0.91
C LEU A 125 1.02 -13.15 -0.94
N PHE A 126 -0.06 -13.01 -0.16
CA PHE A 126 -0.73 -11.73 0.02
C PHE A 126 -0.52 -11.23 1.43
N TYR A 127 0.17 -10.12 1.58
CA TYR A 127 0.33 -9.46 2.86
C TYR A 127 -0.75 -8.41 3.05
N GLN A 128 -1.38 -8.42 4.22
CA GLN A 128 -2.40 -7.45 4.59
C GLN A 128 -2.07 -6.93 5.97
N CYS A 129 -1.97 -5.62 6.09
CA CYS A 129 -1.59 -4.95 7.32
C CYS A 129 -2.58 -3.83 7.65
N GLN A 130 -2.69 -3.55 8.94
CA GLN A 130 -3.41 -2.40 9.48
C GLN A 130 -2.39 -1.39 9.96
N ILE A 131 -2.54 -0.13 9.57
CA ILE A 131 -1.70 0.97 10.00
C ILE A 131 -2.55 1.90 10.85
N ARG A 132 -2.15 2.09 12.10
CA ARG A 132 -2.77 3.06 13.01
C ARG A 132 -2.14 4.42 12.81
N ILE A 133 -2.97 5.41 12.50
CA ILE A 133 -2.60 6.81 12.35
C ILE A 133 -2.98 7.55 13.63
N THR A 134 -2.06 8.31 14.19
CA THR A 134 -2.34 9.20 15.34
C THR A 134 -1.96 10.63 15.01
N ILE A 135 -2.65 11.59 15.64
CA ILE A 135 -2.31 13.00 15.51
C ILE A 135 -1.13 13.29 16.42
N LYS A 136 -0.09 13.89 15.85
CA LYS A 136 1.12 14.30 16.54
C LYS A 136 0.90 15.62 17.26
N GLU A 137 1.18 15.66 18.56
CA GLU A 137 1.21 16.92 19.30
C GLU A 137 2.43 17.76 18.88
N PRO A 138 2.31 19.09 18.81
CA PRO A 138 3.40 19.96 18.42
C PRO A 138 4.59 19.81 19.39
N GLY A 139 5.71 19.31 18.89
CA GLY A 139 6.94 19.09 19.66
C GLY A 139 7.06 17.71 20.34
N ALA A 140 6.06 16.84 20.23
CA ALA A 140 6.16 15.45 20.68
C ALA A 140 6.83 14.56 19.61
N GLU A 141 7.44 13.45 20.02
CA GLU A 141 7.87 12.39 19.10
C GLU A 141 6.77 11.34 18.94
N CYS A 142 6.75 10.64 17.80
CA CYS A 142 5.78 9.56 17.59
C CYS A 142 6.07 8.38 18.51
N GLU A 143 5.06 7.92 19.25
CA GLU A 143 5.17 6.72 20.07
C GLU A 143 5.44 5.50 19.18
N ARG A 144 6.57 4.82 19.43
CA ARG A 144 6.96 3.61 18.70
C ARG A 144 6.72 2.37 19.57
N PRO A 145 6.35 1.23 18.96
CA PRO A 145 6.11 0.01 19.70
C PRO A 145 7.40 -0.50 20.33
N LYS A 146 7.33 -0.83 21.62
CA LYS A 146 8.47 -1.36 22.39
C LYS A 146 8.44 -2.89 22.33
N CYS A 147 9.06 -3.43 21.29
CA CYS A 147 9.05 -4.87 21.02
C CYS A 147 10.30 -5.53 21.58
N THR A 148 10.12 -6.70 22.20
CA THR A 148 11.24 -7.62 22.46
C THR A 148 11.63 -8.31 21.16
N ASP A 149 12.87 -8.81 21.09
CA ASP A 149 13.29 -9.59 19.92
C ASP A 149 12.36 -10.79 19.72
N PRO A 150 11.83 -11.00 18.49
CA PRO A 150 10.92 -12.09 18.22
C PRO A 150 11.63 -13.42 18.40
N GLN A 151 10.94 -14.39 19.01
CA GLN A 151 11.38 -15.78 18.98
C GLN A 151 11.13 -16.35 17.58
N GLY A 152 11.92 -17.34 17.17
CA GLY A 152 11.65 -18.05 15.91
C GLY A 152 10.36 -18.87 16.01
N PHE A 153 9.61 -18.98 14.93
CA PHE A 153 8.39 -19.80 14.81
C PHE A 153 7.21 -19.37 15.69
N GLY A 154 7.14 -18.09 16.10
CA GLY A 154 6.01 -17.56 16.88
C GLY A 154 4.79 -17.16 16.06
N ALA A 155 4.82 -17.31 14.73
CA ALA A 155 3.71 -16.97 13.85
C ALA A 155 2.51 -17.90 14.07
N VAL A 156 1.35 -17.31 14.36
CA VAL A 156 0.14 -18.07 14.69
C VAL A 156 -0.71 -18.23 13.43
N LYS A 157 -1.05 -19.48 13.08
CA LYS A 157 -2.04 -19.76 12.04
C LYS A 157 -3.41 -19.43 12.60
N GLU A 158 -4.03 -18.39 12.05
CA GLU A 158 -5.47 -18.16 12.22
C GLU A 158 -6.17 -19.11 11.25
N THR A 159 -6.35 -20.37 11.63
CA THR A 159 -7.39 -21.18 10.99
C THR A 159 -8.67 -20.42 11.21
N GLY A 160 -9.40 -20.09 10.15
CA GLY A 160 -10.70 -19.43 10.22
C GLY A 160 -11.63 -20.18 11.17
N GLU A 161 -11.53 -19.89 12.45
CA GLU A 161 -12.43 -20.38 13.47
C GLU A 161 -13.74 -19.70 13.12
N LYS A 162 -14.65 -20.52 12.59
CA LYS A 162 -16.06 -20.20 12.61
C LYS A 162 -16.35 -19.79 14.05
N SER A 163 -16.45 -18.49 14.28
CA SER A 163 -16.99 -17.91 15.50
C SER A 163 -18.15 -18.79 15.94
N PRO A 164 -18.26 -19.20 17.22
CA PRO A 164 -19.31 -20.12 17.64
C PRO A 164 -20.65 -19.43 17.40
N ILE A 165 -21.28 -19.75 16.27
CA ILE A 165 -22.61 -19.29 15.91
C ILE A 165 -23.54 -19.96 16.93
N ARG A 166 -23.86 -19.24 18.00
CA ARG A 166 -25.12 -19.45 18.71
C ARG A 166 -26.23 -19.27 17.67
N PRO A 167 -27.12 -20.26 17.46
CA PRO A 167 -28.21 -20.12 16.52
C PRO A 167 -29.29 -19.26 17.18
N THR A 168 -29.14 -17.95 17.18
CA THR A 168 -30.28 -17.05 17.34
C THR A 168 -30.63 -16.50 15.98
N ALA A 169 -31.60 -17.15 15.35
CA ALA A 169 -32.29 -16.62 14.20
C ALA A 169 -32.92 -15.27 14.57
N ALA A 170 -32.42 -14.17 14.01
CA ALA A 170 -33.21 -12.98 13.69
C ALA A 170 -32.36 -11.95 12.92
N LEU A 171 -32.92 -11.54 11.78
CA LEU A 171 -32.62 -10.33 11.00
C LEU A 171 -31.24 -10.23 10.34
N ARG A 172 -31.23 -10.46 9.02
CA ARG A 172 -30.32 -9.79 8.07
C ARG A 172 -30.54 -8.28 8.15
N LEU A 173 -30.03 -7.66 9.19
CA LEU A 173 -29.73 -6.24 9.19
C LEU A 173 -28.48 -6.07 8.34
N LEU A 174 -28.62 -5.29 7.26
CA LEU A 174 -27.51 -4.68 6.56
C LEU A 174 -26.49 -4.28 7.62
N LYS A 175 -25.35 -4.99 7.67
CA LYS A 175 -24.22 -4.59 8.48
C LYS A 175 -23.85 -3.23 7.95
N LYS A 176 -24.35 -2.19 8.63
CA LYS A 176 -23.87 -0.81 8.51
C LYS A 176 -22.36 -0.97 8.39
N ARG A 177 -21.78 -0.48 7.30
CA ARG A 177 -20.43 0.07 7.39
C ARG A 177 -20.56 1.18 8.43
N ALA A 178 -20.52 0.83 9.70
CA ALA A 178 -19.93 1.72 10.66
C ALA A 178 -18.54 1.89 10.06
N ALA A 179 -18.29 3.06 9.49
CA ALA A 179 -16.95 3.57 9.47
C ALA A 179 -16.56 3.50 10.95
N ASP A 180 -15.86 2.42 11.30
CA ASP A 180 -15.17 2.37 12.55
C ASP A 180 -14.33 3.64 12.48
N TYR A 181 -14.59 4.60 13.37
CA TYR A 181 -13.73 5.77 13.52
C TYR A 181 -12.47 5.31 14.26
N ASP A 182 -11.98 4.14 13.89
CA ASP A 182 -10.71 3.62 14.27
C ASP A 182 -9.74 4.26 13.27
N ASN A 183 -8.70 4.88 13.78
CA ASN A 183 -7.72 5.56 12.94
C ASN A 183 -6.81 4.52 12.26
N THR A 184 -7.37 3.38 11.85
CA THR A 184 -6.68 2.23 11.26
C THR A 184 -6.99 2.15 9.78
N MET A 185 -5.92 2.05 9.00
CA MET A 185 -5.94 2.02 7.54
C MET A 185 -5.44 0.66 7.07
N ASP A 186 -6.24 -0.03 6.26
CA ASP A 186 -5.86 -1.31 5.68
C ASP A 186 -4.97 -1.10 4.45
N VAL A 187 -3.79 -1.70 4.45
CA VAL A 187 -2.87 -1.76 3.30
C VAL A 187 -2.63 -3.20 2.86
N ARG A 188 -2.48 -3.41 1.57
CA ARG A 188 -2.29 -4.74 0.98
C ARG A 188 -1.22 -4.73 -0.09
N THR A 189 -0.45 -5.80 -0.15
CA THR A 189 0.52 -6.05 -1.20
C THR A 189 0.66 -7.55 -1.46
N GLY A 190 1.12 -7.92 -2.64
CA GLY A 190 1.29 -9.33 -3.02
C GLY A 190 2.57 -9.54 -3.81
N ILE A 191 3.19 -10.69 -3.62
CA ILE A 191 4.41 -11.09 -4.32
C ILE A 191 4.30 -12.52 -4.82
N ASN A 192 4.85 -12.77 -6.00
CA ASN A 192 4.97 -14.10 -6.55
C ASN A 192 6.36 -14.67 -6.26
N THR A 193 6.41 -15.87 -5.68
CA THR A 193 7.64 -16.57 -5.34
C THR A 193 7.95 -17.64 -6.37
N ILE A 194 9.18 -17.64 -6.87
CA ILE A 194 9.69 -18.62 -7.82
C ILE A 194 10.54 -19.64 -7.05
N ASP A 195 10.27 -20.92 -7.29
CA ASP A 195 11.07 -22.00 -6.73
C ASP A 195 12.44 -22.02 -7.37
N ILE A 196 13.47 -22.28 -6.55
CA ILE A 196 14.80 -22.66 -7.05
C ILE A 196 14.66 -24.06 -7.63
N THR A 197 14.09 -24.14 -8.83
CA THR A 197 14.17 -25.32 -9.68
C THR A 197 15.47 -25.18 -10.45
N ASP A 198 16.28 -26.23 -10.58
CA ASP A 198 17.53 -26.25 -11.36
C ASP A 198 17.35 -25.96 -12.87
N GLN A 199 16.21 -25.39 -13.28
CA GLN A 199 15.93 -24.94 -14.64
C GLN A 199 16.22 -23.45 -14.75
N PRO A 200 17.08 -23.04 -15.71
CA PRO A 200 17.30 -21.62 -15.97
C PRO A 200 15.96 -20.94 -16.31
N MET A 201 15.81 -19.72 -15.78
CA MET A 201 14.74 -18.77 -16.09
C MET A 201 14.25 -18.92 -17.55
N PRO A 202 12.94 -19.10 -17.81
CA PRO A 202 12.44 -19.03 -19.18
C PRO A 202 12.80 -17.66 -19.76
N GLU A 203 13.59 -17.67 -20.83
CA GLU A 203 14.14 -16.51 -21.54
C GLU A 203 13.07 -15.49 -21.98
N GLU A 204 11.78 -15.86 -21.91
CA GLU A 204 10.64 -14.97 -22.14
C GLU A 204 10.49 -13.85 -21.09
N LEU A 205 10.87 -14.07 -19.82
CA LEU A 205 10.70 -13.03 -18.79
C LEU A 205 11.78 -11.95 -18.89
N THR A 206 13.00 -12.34 -19.25
CA THR A 206 14.14 -11.42 -19.44
C THR A 206 13.88 -10.42 -20.56
N LEU A 207 13.21 -10.87 -21.63
CA LEU A 207 12.85 -9.99 -22.75
C LEU A 207 11.73 -9.03 -22.38
N HIS A 208 10.77 -9.42 -21.53
CA HIS A 208 9.77 -8.48 -20.99
C HIS A 208 10.38 -7.45 -20.03
N PHE A 209 11.32 -7.85 -19.17
CA PHE A 209 12.04 -6.93 -18.27
C PHE A 209 12.81 -5.85 -19.04
N LEU A 210 13.51 -6.22 -20.11
CA LEU A 210 14.26 -5.26 -20.94
C LEU A 210 13.35 -4.39 -21.83
N ARG A 211 12.14 -4.88 -22.17
CA ARG A 211 11.17 -4.13 -22.99
C ARG A 211 10.40 -3.09 -22.18
N TYR A 212 10.27 -3.27 -20.86
CA TYR A 212 9.59 -2.32 -19.98
C TYR A 212 10.46 -1.09 -19.63
N ASN A 213 11.78 -1.28 -19.47
CA ASN A 213 12.69 -0.21 -19.05
C ASN A 213 13.31 0.59 -20.21
N GLY A 214 12.96 0.28 -21.45
CA GLY A 214 13.57 0.89 -22.64
C GLY A 214 12.56 1.23 -23.72
N LEU A 215 11.55 2.05 -23.41
CA LEU A 215 10.78 2.91 -24.34
C LEU A 215 9.66 3.66 -23.59
N ILE A 216 10.01 4.45 -22.57
CA ILE A 216 9.16 5.58 -22.15
C ILE A 216 9.81 6.84 -22.68
N SER A 217 9.64 7.04 -23.98
CA SER A 217 9.72 8.33 -24.65
C SER A 217 8.73 8.28 -25.80
N ASP A 218 7.57 8.91 -25.57
CA ASP A 218 6.46 9.16 -26.51
C ASP A 218 6.05 7.99 -27.43
N GLY A 219 5.28 7.03 -26.90
CA GLY A 219 4.69 5.94 -27.68
C GLY A 219 3.22 5.72 -27.35
N VAL A 220 2.33 6.08 -28.29
CA VAL A 220 0.89 5.86 -28.21
C VAL A 220 0.57 4.37 -27.99
N CYS A 221 -0.15 4.03 -26.91
CA CYS A 221 -0.64 2.68 -26.67
C CYS A 221 -1.79 2.35 -27.64
N VAL A 222 -1.51 1.56 -28.68
CA VAL A 222 -2.55 1.06 -29.60
C VAL A 222 -2.77 -0.41 -29.35
N SER A 223 -4.03 -0.80 -29.11
CA SER A 223 -4.44 -2.21 -28.95
C SER A 223 -4.13 -3.01 -30.22
N PRO A 224 -3.99 -4.36 -30.15
CA PRO A 224 -3.72 -5.19 -31.32
C PRO A 224 -4.75 -5.00 -32.44
N SER A 225 -6.01 -4.75 -32.05
CA SER A 225 -7.11 -4.38 -32.95
C SER A 225 -6.92 -3.03 -33.62
N GLY A 226 -6.35 -2.04 -32.93
CA GLY A 226 -6.09 -0.71 -33.48
C GLY A 226 -4.94 -0.70 -34.50
N PHE A 227 -3.91 -1.54 -34.30
CA PHE A 227 -2.79 -1.62 -35.26
C PHE A 227 -3.23 -2.21 -36.61
N ILE A 228 -4.12 -3.21 -36.59
CA ILE A 228 -4.71 -3.79 -37.80
C ILE A 228 -5.59 -2.76 -38.53
N ALA A 229 -6.37 -1.97 -37.78
CA ALA A 229 -7.20 -0.92 -38.36
C ALA A 229 -6.35 0.17 -39.06
N LEU A 230 -5.23 0.58 -38.45
CA LEU A 230 -4.33 1.59 -39.02
C LEU A 230 -3.63 1.09 -40.29
N LEU A 231 -3.16 -0.15 -40.30
CA LEU A 231 -2.61 -0.77 -41.51
C LEU A 231 -3.65 -0.88 -42.63
N GLY A 232 -4.90 -1.23 -42.29
CA GLY A 232 -6.00 -1.26 -43.25
C GLY A 232 -6.31 0.11 -43.86
N ILE A 233 -6.33 1.16 -43.04
CA ILE A 233 -6.56 2.54 -43.50
C ILE A 233 -5.40 3.02 -44.38
N ALA A 234 -4.15 2.70 -44.02
CA ALA A 234 -2.98 3.07 -44.82
C ALA A 234 -3.02 2.42 -46.22
N LEU A 235 -3.39 1.14 -46.31
CA LEU A 235 -3.53 0.45 -47.60
C LEU A 235 -4.65 1.03 -48.47
N LEU A 236 -5.78 1.43 -47.86
CA LEU A 236 -6.87 2.10 -48.57
C LEU A 236 -6.44 3.44 -49.14
N ILE A 237 -5.68 4.24 -48.39
CA ILE A 237 -5.17 5.54 -48.86
C ILE A 237 -4.22 5.36 -50.05
N VAL A 238 -3.31 4.37 -49.98
CA VAL A 238 -2.39 4.05 -51.09
C VAL A 238 -3.16 3.59 -52.33
N ALA A 239 -4.18 2.76 -52.16
CA ALA A 239 -5.02 2.30 -53.27
C ALA A 239 -5.79 3.45 -53.93
N ILE A 240 -6.36 4.37 -53.14
CA ILE A 240 -7.04 5.57 -53.65
C ILE A 240 -6.04 6.50 -54.36
N GLY A 241 -4.83 6.66 -53.82
CA GLY A 241 -3.76 7.45 -54.46
C GLY A 241 -3.36 6.90 -55.83
N LEU A 242 -3.18 5.58 -55.95
CA LEU A 242 -2.90 4.92 -57.24
C LEU A 242 -4.07 5.03 -58.22
N PHE A 243 -5.31 4.96 -57.71
CA PHE A 243 -6.51 5.12 -58.54
C PHE A 243 -6.65 6.56 -59.07
N LEU A 244 -6.29 7.56 -58.27
CA LEU A 244 -6.27 8.96 -58.70
C LEU A 244 -5.12 9.24 -59.66
N PHE A 245 -3.95 8.61 -59.47
CA PHE A 245 -2.80 8.73 -60.39
C PHE A 245 -3.07 8.10 -61.76
N THR A 246 -3.71 6.94 -61.80
CA THR A 246 -4.08 6.26 -63.05
C THR A 246 -5.26 6.94 -63.77
N ARG A 247 -6.06 7.73 -63.04
CA ARG A 247 -7.17 8.51 -63.61
C ARG A 247 -6.81 9.96 -63.94
N SER A 248 -5.58 10.41 -63.66
CA SER A 248 -5.11 11.70 -64.14
C SER A 248 -5.01 11.65 -65.68
N PRO A 249 -5.87 12.37 -66.41
CA PRO A 249 -5.84 12.35 -67.86
C PRO A 249 -4.60 13.10 -68.30
N SER A 250 -3.83 12.50 -69.21
CA SER A 250 -2.91 13.24 -70.09
C SER A 250 -3.63 14.48 -70.63
N SER A 251 -3.36 15.63 -70.02
CA SER A 251 -3.83 16.93 -70.46
C SER A 251 -2.64 17.65 -71.05
N LYS A 252 -2.45 17.37 -72.35
CA LYS A 252 -1.99 18.26 -73.41
C LYS A 252 -1.34 19.58 -72.94
N LEU A 253 -0.02 19.69 -73.07
CA LEU A 253 0.62 20.44 -74.17
C LEU A 253 2.07 20.01 -74.33
#